data_AF-A0A8J7PX58-F1
#
_entry.id   AF-A0A8J7PX58-F1
#
_cell.length_a   1.000
_cell.length_b   1.000
_cell.length_c   1.000
_cell.angle_alpha   90.00
_cell.angle_beta   90.00
_cell.angle_gamma   90.00
#
_symmetry.space_group_name_H-M   'P 1'
#
loop_
_entity.id
_entity.type
_entity.pdbx_description
1 polymer ?
#
loop_
_entity_poly.entity_id
_entity_poly.type
_entity_poly.pdbx_seq_one_letter_code
_entity_poly.pdbx_strand_id
1 'polypeptide(L)'
;MIRPILTLALGTTLVMSARAAESGFLDKTYKDPSGTEYKYVLFVPHDYKKGTPTPTILFLHGAGETKGGKKMPVEVGIGPAIKKREKSFPFLTIIPQAPVRGWQAGGESAKMALGILESVEHEYTVDPKRTYLTGLSMGGFGTWSLAAAMPDKWAAIVPICGGVRGKTADEVAAKIKDIPAWVFHGDKDPAVPVAQSRDMVKALEKAGGHPKYTEYPGV
;
A
#
# COMPACT_ATOMS: atom_id res chain seq x y z
N MET A 1 -70.91 -30.73 -2.28
CA MET A 1 -70.30 -29.71 -3.17
C MET A 1 -69.34 -28.89 -2.33
N ILE A 2 -68.04 -29.20 -2.37
CA ILE A 2 -67.00 -28.61 -1.51
C ILE A 2 -66.32 -27.50 -2.30
N ARG A 3 -66.36 -26.26 -1.80
CA ARG A 3 -65.65 -25.10 -2.38
C ARG A 3 -64.22 -25.05 -1.83
N PRO A 4 -63.17 -24.90 -2.66
CA PRO A 4 -61.82 -24.70 -2.16
C PRO A 4 -61.61 -23.23 -1.78
N ILE A 5 -61.01 -23.01 -0.60
CA ILE A 5 -60.55 -21.71 -0.12
C ILE A 5 -59.15 -21.49 -0.71
N LEU A 6 -58.99 -20.44 -1.53
CA LEU A 6 -57.72 -20.04 -2.11
C LEU A 6 -57.00 -19.12 -1.11
N THR A 7 -55.98 -19.64 -0.44
CA THR A 7 -55.14 -18.85 0.46
C THR A 7 -54.12 -18.06 -0.37
N LEU A 8 -54.30 -16.75 -0.47
CA LEU A 8 -53.37 -15.84 -1.13
C LEU A 8 -52.19 -15.56 -0.18
N ALA A 9 -51.03 -16.14 -0.46
CA ALA A 9 -49.79 -15.82 0.24
C ALA A 9 -49.21 -14.50 -0.30
N LEU A 10 -49.28 -13.43 0.49
CA LEU A 10 -48.55 -12.18 0.21
C LEU A 10 -47.05 -12.44 0.45
N GLY A 11 -46.27 -12.51 -0.63
CA GLY A 11 -44.81 -12.55 -0.55
C GLY A 11 -44.26 -11.16 -0.23
N THR A 12 -43.72 -10.97 0.97
CA THR A 12 -42.92 -9.80 1.34
C THR A 12 -41.60 -9.83 0.58
N THR A 13 -41.43 -8.92 -0.39
CA THR A 13 -40.16 -8.70 -1.07
C THR A 13 -39.22 -7.95 -0.13
N LEU A 14 -38.21 -8.65 0.39
CA LEU A 14 -37.14 -8.05 1.17
C LEU A 14 -36.23 -7.25 0.23
N VAL A 15 -36.41 -5.94 0.18
CA VAL A 15 -35.48 -5.05 -0.54
C VAL A 15 -34.22 -4.92 0.31
N MET A 16 -33.18 -5.70 -0.02
CA MET A 16 -31.85 -5.48 0.54
C MET A 16 -31.28 -4.18 -0.03
N SER A 17 -31.32 -3.11 0.76
CA SER A 17 -30.59 -1.89 0.45
C SER A 17 -29.09 -2.19 0.49
N ALA A 18 -28.43 -2.11 -0.66
CA ALA A 18 -26.97 -2.14 -0.72
C ALA A 18 -26.44 -0.90 -0.01
N ARG A 19 -25.93 -1.08 1.22
CA ARG A 19 -25.27 -0.01 1.97
C ARG A 19 -24.13 0.53 1.09
N ALA A 20 -24.14 1.83 0.81
CA ALA A 20 -23.03 2.47 0.10
C ALA A 20 -21.73 2.16 0.87
N ALA A 21 -20.66 1.81 0.14
CA ALA A 21 -19.37 1.59 0.77
C ALA A 21 -18.95 2.89 1.47
N GLU A 22 -18.53 2.79 2.72
CA GLU A 22 -17.96 3.94 3.44
C GLU A 22 -16.73 4.45 2.67
N SER A 23 -16.58 5.77 2.61
CA SER A 23 -15.48 6.46 1.92
C SER A 23 -14.70 7.37 2.87
N GLY A 24 -13.50 7.79 2.47
CA GLY A 24 -12.56 8.53 3.31
C GLY A 24 -11.59 7.61 4.04
N PHE A 25 -11.00 8.08 5.14
CA PHE A 25 -10.11 7.29 5.99
C PHE A 25 -10.92 6.40 6.94
N LEU A 26 -10.73 5.08 6.81
CA LEU A 26 -11.40 4.06 7.60
C LEU A 26 -10.39 3.30 8.46
N ASP A 27 -10.64 3.22 9.76
CA ASP A 27 -9.91 2.31 10.65
C ASP A 27 -10.39 0.88 10.42
N LYS A 28 -9.48 0.00 10.01
CA LYS A 28 -9.79 -1.38 9.64
C LYS A 28 -8.94 -2.34 10.46
N THR A 29 -9.41 -3.58 10.55
CA THR A 29 -8.70 -4.69 11.20
C THR A 29 -8.57 -5.82 10.21
N TYR A 30 -7.38 -6.36 10.09
CA TYR A 30 -7.09 -7.58 9.34
C TYR A 30 -6.77 -8.69 10.33
N LYS A 31 -7.32 -9.87 10.10
CA LYS A 31 -7.03 -11.07 10.88
C LYS A 31 -6.28 -12.03 9.98
N ASP A 32 -5.05 -12.37 10.35
CA ASP A 32 -4.25 -13.31 9.58
C ASP A 32 -4.75 -14.75 9.76
N PRO A 33 -4.24 -15.73 8.99
CA PRO A 33 -4.66 -17.13 9.12
C PRO A 33 -4.39 -17.76 10.49
N SER A 34 -3.46 -17.21 11.28
CA SER A 34 -3.21 -17.66 12.67
C SER A 34 -4.24 -17.12 13.67
N GLY A 35 -5.06 -16.16 13.23
CA GLY A 35 -6.03 -15.46 14.04
C GLY A 35 -5.50 -14.19 14.70
N THR A 36 -4.28 -13.76 14.38
CA THR A 36 -3.69 -12.52 14.91
C THR A 36 -4.31 -11.31 14.22
N GLU A 37 -4.72 -10.32 15.02
CA GLU A 37 -5.32 -9.09 14.51
C GLU A 37 -4.30 -7.96 14.35
N TYR A 38 -4.36 -7.31 13.19
CA TYR A 38 -3.52 -6.17 12.82
C TYR A 38 -4.40 -4.99 12.42
N LYS A 39 -4.07 -3.81 12.95
CA LYS A 39 -4.77 -2.56 12.62
C LYS A 39 -4.13 -1.90 11.40
N TYR A 40 -4.95 -1.33 10.54
CA TYR A 40 -4.51 -0.52 9.41
C TYR A 40 -5.54 0.56 9.11
N VAL A 41 -5.10 1.60 8.40
CA VAL A 41 -6.02 2.60 7.84
C VAL A 41 -6.18 2.31 6.35
N LEU A 42 -7.42 2.34 5.87
CA LEU A 42 -7.75 2.31 4.45
C LEU A 42 -8.34 3.65 4.05
N PHE A 43 -7.73 4.32 3.10
CA PHE A 43 -8.39 5.41 2.40
C PHE A 43 -9.19 4.86 1.22
N VAL A 44 -10.49 5.15 1.17
CA VAL A 44 -11.39 4.79 0.06
C VAL A 44 -11.80 6.10 -0.66
N PRO A 45 -11.51 6.24 -1.97
CA PRO A 45 -11.94 7.41 -2.75
C PRO A 45 -13.43 7.67 -2.61
N HIS A 46 -13.84 8.93 -2.51
CA HIS A 46 -15.25 9.30 -2.36
C HIS A 46 -16.11 8.95 -3.58
N ASP A 47 -15.49 8.78 -4.75
CA ASP A 47 -16.12 8.35 -5.99
C ASP A 47 -16.00 6.83 -6.23
N TYR A 48 -15.49 6.06 -5.26
CA TYR A 48 -15.39 4.61 -5.36
C TYR A 48 -16.75 3.97 -5.64
N LYS A 49 -16.79 3.11 -6.64
CA LYS A 49 -17.99 2.34 -7.04
C LYS A 49 -17.62 0.88 -7.21
N LYS A 50 -18.31 0.01 -6.46
CA LYS A 50 -18.16 -1.44 -6.61
C LYS A 50 -18.44 -1.83 -8.07
N GLY A 51 -17.56 -2.66 -8.65
CA GLY A 51 -17.59 -3.04 -10.07
C GLY A 51 -16.75 -2.14 -10.99
N THR A 52 -16.24 -0.99 -10.52
CA THR A 52 -15.30 -0.14 -11.28
C THR A 52 -13.87 -0.38 -10.79
N PRO A 53 -12.94 -0.87 -11.64
CA PRO A 53 -11.55 -1.09 -11.25
C PRO A 53 -10.85 0.18 -10.76
N THR A 54 -10.49 0.20 -9.48
CA THR A 54 -9.88 1.35 -8.80
C THR A 54 -8.39 1.09 -8.55
N PRO A 55 -7.48 2.05 -8.85
CA PRO A 55 -6.06 1.86 -8.59
C PRO A 55 -5.76 1.84 -7.09
N THR A 56 -4.74 1.10 -6.68
CA THR A 56 -4.43 0.83 -5.27
C THR A 56 -2.99 1.19 -4.93
N ILE A 57 -2.76 1.77 -3.75
CA ILE A 57 -1.43 2.07 -3.21
C ILE A 57 -1.26 1.30 -1.90
N LEU A 58 -0.16 0.55 -1.76
CA LEU A 58 0.34 0.08 -0.48
C LEU A 58 1.43 1.05 0.01
N PHE A 59 1.23 1.65 1.18
CA PHE A 59 2.17 2.58 1.79
C PHE A 59 2.86 1.99 3.02
N LEU A 60 4.19 2.01 3.05
CA LEU A 60 4.99 1.51 4.16
C LEU A 60 5.56 2.67 4.99
N HIS A 61 5.23 2.72 6.27
CA HIS A 61 5.67 3.79 7.17
C HIS A 61 7.13 3.64 7.63
N GLY A 62 7.67 4.68 8.29
CA GLY A 62 9.02 4.72 8.85
C GLY A 62 9.12 4.04 10.22
N ALA A 63 10.31 3.98 10.82
CA ALA A 63 10.50 3.26 12.09
C ALA A 63 9.78 3.89 13.29
N GLY A 64 9.36 5.15 13.19
CA GLY A 64 8.68 5.90 14.24
C GLY A 64 7.19 5.56 14.41
N GLU A 65 6.59 4.94 13.38
CA GLU A 65 5.16 4.63 13.32
C GLU A 65 4.85 3.14 13.55
N THR A 66 5.88 2.31 13.77
CA THR A 66 5.73 0.93 14.26
C THR A 66 4.87 0.94 15.53
N LYS A 67 4.10 -0.13 15.77
CA LYS A 67 3.27 -0.28 16.96
C LYS A 67 4.05 0.09 18.25
N GLY A 68 3.47 0.97 19.07
CA GLY A 68 4.11 1.55 20.26
C GLY A 68 4.98 2.79 19.99
N GLY A 69 5.05 3.24 18.74
CA GLY A 69 5.71 4.48 18.32
C GLY A 69 4.95 5.75 18.69
N LYS A 70 5.54 6.91 18.34
CA LYS A 70 5.04 8.24 18.73
C LYS A 70 3.96 8.80 17.78
N LYS A 71 3.87 8.26 16.57
CA LYS A 71 2.95 8.71 15.52
C LYS A 71 2.25 7.51 14.91
N MET A 72 1.06 7.74 14.38
CA MET A 72 0.34 6.75 13.59
C MET A 72 0.80 6.78 12.13
N PRO A 73 0.80 5.63 11.42
CA PRO A 73 1.20 5.57 10.01
C PRO A 73 0.50 6.57 9.09
N VAL A 74 -0.78 6.88 9.36
CA VAL A 74 -1.60 7.82 8.58
C VAL A 74 -1.17 9.29 8.76
N GLU A 75 -0.38 9.62 9.79
CA GLU A 75 0.05 10.99 10.08
C GLU A 75 1.31 11.42 9.33
N VAL A 76 1.93 10.51 8.57
CA VAL A 76 3.19 10.72 7.86
C VAL A 76 3.08 10.37 6.38
N GLY A 77 4.08 10.81 5.59
CA GLY A 77 4.21 10.44 4.18
C GLY A 77 2.96 10.76 3.36
N ILE A 78 2.35 9.72 2.77
CA ILE A 78 1.21 9.87 1.86
C ILE A 78 -0.08 10.31 2.58
N GLY A 79 -0.25 10.00 3.87
CA GLY A 79 -1.49 10.30 4.60
C GLY A 79 -1.84 11.80 4.61
N PRO A 80 -0.93 12.70 5.04
CA PRO A 80 -1.13 14.14 4.94
C PRO A 80 -1.33 14.64 3.50
N ALA A 81 -0.72 13.99 2.50
CA ALA A 81 -0.90 14.35 1.09
C ALA A 81 -2.31 13.99 0.60
N ILE A 82 -2.85 12.84 1.01
CA ILE A 82 -4.23 12.43 0.75
C ILE A 82 -5.19 13.39 1.43
N LYS A 83 -4.99 13.71 2.73
CA LYS A 83 -5.86 14.64 3.47
C LYS A 83 -5.98 16.02 2.78
N LYS A 84 -4.88 16.52 2.20
CA LYS A 84 -4.91 17.77 1.41
C LYS A 84 -5.71 17.68 0.12
N ARG A 85 -5.89 16.48 -0.44
CA ARG A 85 -6.60 16.24 -1.71
C ARG A 85 -7.78 15.28 -1.55
N GLU A 86 -8.30 15.12 -0.33
CA GLU A 86 -9.17 14.00 0.06
C GLU A 86 -10.36 13.82 -0.87
N LYS A 87 -11.03 14.92 -1.20
CA LYS A 87 -12.18 14.98 -2.12
C LYS A 87 -11.91 14.46 -3.54
N SER A 88 -10.65 14.44 -3.96
CA SER A 88 -10.22 14.19 -5.34
C SER A 88 -9.16 13.10 -5.46
N PHE A 89 -8.74 12.49 -4.34
CA PHE A 89 -7.67 11.51 -4.36
C PHE A 89 -8.20 10.16 -4.87
N PRO A 90 -7.74 9.63 -6.01
CA PRO A 90 -8.47 8.60 -6.74
C PRO A 90 -8.00 7.16 -6.47
N PHE A 91 -7.13 6.95 -5.47
CA PHE A 91 -6.55 5.63 -5.17
C PHE A 91 -7.08 5.08 -3.86
N LEU A 92 -7.44 3.80 -3.85
CA LEU A 92 -7.50 3.02 -2.61
C LEU A 92 -6.10 3.04 -1.99
N THR A 93 -5.95 3.49 -0.74
CA THR A 93 -4.62 3.54 -0.10
C THR A 93 -4.62 2.77 1.20
N ILE A 94 -3.76 1.75 1.24
CA ILE A 94 -3.60 0.84 2.35
C ILE A 94 -2.41 1.31 3.18
N ILE A 95 -2.65 1.61 4.45
CA ILE A 95 -1.68 2.18 5.39
C ILE A 95 -1.59 1.23 6.60
N PRO A 96 -0.87 0.09 6.47
CA PRO A 96 -0.68 -0.87 7.56
C PRO A 96 0.18 -0.28 8.69
N GLN A 97 -0.04 -0.74 9.92
CA GLN A 97 0.90 -0.50 11.03
C GLN A 97 1.73 -1.75 11.31
N ALA A 98 3.05 -1.64 11.17
CA ALA A 98 3.98 -2.73 11.45
C ALA A 98 3.88 -3.16 12.93
N PRO A 99 3.62 -4.44 13.26
CA PRO A 99 3.65 -4.93 14.63
C PRO A 99 5.06 -4.93 15.23
N VAL A 100 6.07 -5.11 14.38
CA VAL A 100 7.50 -5.12 14.74
C VAL A 100 8.29 -4.30 13.72
N ARG A 101 9.53 -3.92 14.04
CA ARG A 101 10.33 -3.11 13.11
C ARG A 101 10.76 -3.90 11.88
N GLY A 102 10.62 -3.27 10.71
CA GLY A 102 11.14 -3.74 9.43
C GLY A 102 10.06 -4.16 8.44
N TRP A 103 10.36 -4.01 7.16
CA TRP A 103 9.48 -4.38 6.04
C TRP A 103 10.16 -5.32 5.04
N GLN A 104 11.22 -6.00 5.47
CA GLN A 104 11.94 -6.94 4.61
C GLN A 104 11.02 -8.08 4.20
N ALA A 105 11.03 -8.43 2.91
CA ALA A 105 10.26 -9.55 2.37
C ALA A 105 10.51 -10.83 3.19
N GLY A 106 9.43 -11.53 3.55
CA GLY A 106 9.45 -12.71 4.41
C GLY A 106 9.39 -12.43 5.92
N GLY A 107 9.64 -11.19 6.35
CA GLY A 107 9.44 -10.76 7.73
C GLY A 107 7.96 -10.63 8.11
N GLU A 108 7.67 -10.67 9.42
CA GLU A 108 6.29 -10.64 9.94
C GLU A 108 5.49 -9.44 9.44
N SER A 109 6.03 -8.24 9.57
CA SER A 109 5.32 -7.01 9.18
C SER A 109 5.10 -6.95 7.65
N ALA A 110 6.05 -7.43 6.86
CA ALA A 110 5.89 -7.52 5.40
C ALA A 110 4.80 -8.52 5.00
N LYS A 111 4.79 -9.72 5.59
CA LYS A 111 3.75 -10.73 5.36
C LYS A 111 2.37 -10.19 5.73
N MET A 112 2.28 -9.52 6.87
CA MET A 112 1.05 -8.85 7.31
C MET A 112 0.60 -7.80 6.29
N ALA A 113 1.48 -6.88 5.86
CA ALA A 113 1.10 -5.84 4.90
C ALA A 113 0.62 -6.41 3.56
N LEU A 114 1.25 -7.49 3.07
CA LEU A 114 0.84 -8.19 1.87
C LEU A 114 -0.50 -8.92 2.05
N GLY A 115 -0.75 -9.53 3.22
CA GLY A 115 -2.04 -10.13 3.56
C GLY A 115 -3.17 -9.10 3.66
N ILE A 116 -2.88 -7.89 4.16
CA ILE A 116 -3.83 -6.78 4.13
C ILE A 116 -4.12 -6.35 2.69
N LEU A 117 -3.07 -6.21 1.87
CA LEU A 117 -3.24 -5.89 0.45
C LEU A 117 -4.17 -6.90 -0.23
N GLU A 118 -3.89 -8.19 -0.11
CA GLU A 118 -4.73 -9.26 -0.65
C GLU A 118 -6.17 -9.18 -0.11
N SER A 119 -6.36 -9.00 1.20
CA SER A 119 -7.69 -8.85 1.81
C SER A 119 -8.47 -7.66 1.22
N VAL A 120 -7.82 -6.53 0.99
CA VAL A 120 -8.45 -5.35 0.38
C VAL A 120 -8.77 -5.60 -1.10
N GLU A 121 -7.88 -6.28 -1.83
CA GLU A 121 -8.12 -6.67 -3.23
C GLU A 121 -9.29 -7.66 -3.38
N HIS A 122 -9.62 -8.43 -2.34
CA HIS A 122 -10.81 -9.27 -2.29
C HIS A 122 -12.08 -8.51 -1.88
N GLU A 123 -12.00 -7.58 -0.93
CA GLU A 123 -13.16 -6.83 -0.42
C GLU A 123 -13.61 -5.71 -1.38
N TYR A 124 -12.64 -5.08 -2.07
CA TYR A 124 -12.86 -3.92 -2.94
C TYR A 124 -12.58 -4.25 -4.41
N THR A 125 -13.26 -3.55 -5.34
CA THR A 125 -12.99 -3.66 -6.77
C THR A 125 -11.73 -2.87 -7.13
N VAL A 126 -10.60 -3.57 -7.13
CA VAL A 126 -9.29 -3.02 -7.50
C VAL A 126 -8.96 -3.25 -8.98
N ASP A 127 -8.05 -2.46 -9.52
CA ASP A 127 -7.38 -2.75 -10.78
C ASP A 127 -6.01 -3.39 -10.51
N PRO A 128 -5.84 -4.71 -10.77
CA PRO A 128 -4.60 -5.41 -10.46
C PRO A 128 -3.40 -4.93 -11.30
N LYS A 129 -3.64 -4.24 -12.43
CA LYS A 129 -2.58 -3.64 -13.25
C LYS A 129 -2.18 -2.25 -12.77
N ARG A 130 -2.85 -1.71 -11.75
CA ARG A 130 -2.59 -0.39 -11.16
C ARG A 130 -2.46 -0.51 -9.63
N THR A 131 -1.69 -1.50 -9.19
CA THR A 131 -1.24 -1.64 -7.80
C THR A 131 0.16 -1.02 -7.65
N TYR A 132 0.31 -0.06 -6.76
CA TYR A 132 1.52 0.72 -6.56
C TYR A 132 2.09 0.53 -5.16
N LEU A 133 3.40 0.69 -5.01
CA LEU A 133 4.10 0.57 -3.72
C LEU A 133 4.91 1.82 -3.43
N THR A 134 4.83 2.30 -2.19
CA THR A 134 5.64 3.42 -1.73
C THR A 134 5.91 3.32 -0.23
N GLY A 135 6.92 4.04 0.25
CA GLY A 135 7.22 4.12 1.66
C GLY A 135 8.43 5.01 1.94
N LEU A 136 8.57 5.42 3.19
CA LEU A 136 9.62 6.35 3.63
C LEU A 136 10.54 5.74 4.68
N SER A 137 11.85 6.06 4.63
CA SER A 137 12.85 5.56 5.57
C SER A 137 12.82 4.03 5.66
N MET A 138 12.47 3.45 6.81
CA MET A 138 12.21 2.01 6.96
C MET A 138 11.28 1.46 5.87
N GLY A 139 10.22 2.19 5.51
CA GLY A 139 9.30 1.87 4.42
C GLY A 139 9.91 2.06 3.02
N GLY A 140 10.89 2.93 2.87
CA GLY A 140 11.69 3.06 1.65
C GLY A 140 12.54 1.80 1.40
N PHE A 141 13.18 1.27 2.46
CA PHE A 141 13.83 -0.06 2.40
C PHE A 141 12.83 -1.18 2.08
N GLY A 142 11.65 -1.13 2.70
CA GLY A 142 10.56 -2.06 2.40
C GLY A 142 10.08 -2.02 0.96
N THR A 143 10.00 -0.82 0.39
CA THR A 143 9.56 -0.61 -1.00
C THR A 143 10.47 -1.37 -1.97
N TRP A 144 11.80 -1.19 -1.84
CA TRP A 144 12.75 -1.96 -2.63
C TRP A 144 12.67 -3.46 -2.38
N SER A 145 12.53 -3.86 -1.11
CA SER A 145 12.49 -5.27 -0.75
C SER A 145 11.26 -6.01 -1.30
N LEU A 146 10.07 -5.43 -1.21
CA LEU A 146 8.84 -6.08 -1.68
C LEU A 146 8.74 -6.00 -3.21
N ALA A 147 9.23 -4.93 -3.83
CA ALA A 147 9.36 -4.84 -5.28
C ALA A 147 10.20 -5.99 -5.83
N ALA A 148 11.39 -6.23 -5.25
CA ALA A 148 12.29 -7.29 -5.68
C ALA A 148 11.78 -8.71 -5.39
N ALA A 149 10.90 -8.86 -4.40
CA ALA A 149 10.30 -10.15 -4.06
C ALA A 149 9.09 -10.49 -4.94
N MET A 150 8.39 -9.48 -5.46
CA MET A 150 7.17 -9.62 -6.24
C MET A 150 7.19 -8.69 -7.46
N PRO A 151 8.14 -8.84 -8.41
CA PRO A 151 8.36 -7.87 -9.48
C PRO A 151 7.14 -7.68 -10.39
N ASP A 152 6.33 -8.72 -10.58
CA ASP A 152 5.13 -8.68 -11.43
C ASP A 152 3.90 -8.04 -10.75
N LYS A 153 3.98 -7.73 -9.45
CA LYS A 153 2.85 -7.19 -8.67
C LYS A 153 2.66 -5.69 -8.85
N TRP A 154 3.72 -4.95 -9.16
CA TRP A 154 3.75 -3.50 -9.01
C TRP A 154 3.75 -2.80 -10.36
N ALA A 155 2.77 -1.91 -10.55
CA ALA A 155 2.69 -1.06 -11.73
C ALA A 155 3.74 0.06 -11.73
N ALA A 156 4.09 0.57 -10.54
CA ALA A 156 5.21 1.47 -10.30
C ALA A 156 5.54 1.53 -8.81
N ILE A 157 6.74 2.00 -8.49
CA ILE A 157 7.21 2.17 -7.11
C ILE A 157 7.73 3.58 -6.83
N VAL A 158 7.51 4.06 -5.61
CA VAL A 158 8.00 5.37 -5.13
C VAL A 158 8.72 5.19 -3.78
N PRO A 159 9.98 4.73 -3.77
CA PRO A 159 10.78 4.63 -2.56
C PRO A 159 11.32 5.99 -2.13
N ILE A 160 11.13 6.34 -0.86
CA ILE A 160 11.53 7.63 -0.27
C ILE A 160 12.56 7.36 0.83
N CYS A 161 13.71 8.04 0.75
CA CYS A 161 14.82 7.98 1.72
C CYS A 161 15.16 6.56 2.21
N GLY A 162 15.31 5.61 1.29
CA GLY A 162 15.61 4.20 1.58
C GLY A 162 16.83 3.67 0.82
N GLY A 163 17.07 2.37 0.99
CA GLY A 163 18.12 1.61 0.31
C GLY A 163 17.81 0.11 0.32
N VAL A 164 18.83 -0.72 0.18
CA VAL A 164 18.70 -2.18 0.22
C VAL A 164 19.37 -2.74 1.46
N ARG A 165 18.81 -3.81 2.03
CA ARG A 165 19.40 -4.57 3.15
C ARG A 165 19.48 -6.05 2.79
N GLY A 166 20.60 -6.68 3.17
CA GLY A 166 20.84 -8.11 2.95
C GLY A 166 21.06 -8.51 1.48
N LYS A 167 21.12 -7.54 0.57
CA LYS A 167 21.40 -7.68 -0.86
C LYS A 167 22.17 -6.45 -1.34
N THR A 168 22.81 -6.56 -2.49
CA THR A 168 23.38 -5.43 -3.23
C THR A 168 22.31 -4.70 -4.03
N ALA A 169 22.59 -3.45 -4.40
CA ALA A 169 21.72 -2.67 -5.29
C ALA A 169 21.57 -3.35 -6.67
N ASP A 170 22.66 -3.90 -7.20
CA ASP A 170 22.67 -4.62 -8.49
C ASP A 170 21.76 -5.86 -8.46
N GLU A 171 21.79 -6.66 -7.39
CA GLU A 171 20.90 -7.83 -7.25
C GLU A 171 19.42 -7.45 -7.19
N VAL A 172 19.09 -6.32 -6.57
CA VAL A 172 17.72 -5.81 -6.53
C VAL A 172 17.32 -5.27 -7.89
N ALA A 173 18.14 -4.38 -8.48
CA ALA A 173 17.89 -3.76 -9.77
C ALA A 173 17.68 -4.79 -10.89
N ALA A 174 18.47 -5.87 -10.93
CA ALA A 174 18.32 -6.93 -11.93
C ALA A 174 16.91 -7.56 -11.95
N LYS A 175 16.18 -7.51 -10.83
CA LYS A 175 14.82 -8.06 -10.71
C LYS A 175 13.71 -7.07 -11.06
N ILE A 176 13.97 -5.76 -10.93
CA ILE A 176 12.93 -4.73 -10.96
C ILE A 176 13.21 -3.61 -11.98
N LYS A 177 14.22 -3.76 -12.83
CA LYS A 177 14.60 -2.77 -13.85
C LYS A 177 13.44 -2.35 -14.77
N ASP A 178 12.48 -3.23 -14.98
CA ASP A 178 11.31 -3.00 -15.84
C ASP A 178 10.15 -2.33 -15.10
N ILE A 179 10.24 -2.17 -13.77
CA ILE A 179 9.24 -1.49 -12.96
C ILE A 179 9.54 0.02 -12.98
N PRO A 180 8.59 0.88 -13.40
CA PRO A 180 8.76 2.33 -13.28
C PRO A 180 9.02 2.73 -11.83
N ALA A 181 10.13 3.43 -11.58
CA ALA A 181 10.51 3.90 -10.26
C ALA A 181 10.67 5.42 -10.24
N TRP A 182 10.16 6.08 -9.19
CA TRP A 182 10.52 7.47 -8.88
C TRP A 182 11.06 7.56 -7.47
N VAL A 183 12.37 7.75 -7.37
CA VAL A 183 13.13 7.75 -6.11
C VAL A 183 13.25 9.17 -5.58
N PHE A 184 13.08 9.34 -4.27
CA PHE A 184 13.21 10.63 -3.58
C PHE A 184 14.14 10.54 -2.37
N HIS A 185 15.01 11.54 -2.18
CA HIS A 185 15.91 11.59 -1.02
C HIS A 185 16.35 13.03 -0.71
N GLY A 186 16.65 13.36 0.56
CA GLY A 186 17.38 14.57 0.93
C GLY A 186 18.91 14.35 0.88
N ASP A 187 19.68 15.33 0.44
CA ASP A 187 21.15 15.21 0.34
C ASP A 187 21.88 15.27 1.69
N LYS A 188 21.20 15.76 2.73
CA LYS A 188 21.72 15.90 4.10
C LYS A 188 20.96 15.03 5.10
N ASP A 189 20.22 14.01 4.63
CA ASP A 189 19.48 13.09 5.50
C ASP A 189 20.43 12.46 6.55
N PRO A 190 20.23 12.76 7.84
CA PRO A 190 21.12 12.32 8.90
C PRO A 190 20.84 10.87 9.34
N ALA A 191 19.71 10.30 8.93
CA ALA A 191 19.25 8.97 9.35
C ALA A 191 19.56 7.90 8.31
N VAL A 192 19.41 8.21 7.03
CA VAL A 192 19.72 7.31 5.91
C VAL A 192 20.65 8.05 4.95
N PRO A 193 21.90 7.59 4.74
CA PRO A 193 22.79 8.24 3.80
C PRO A 193 22.19 8.27 2.39
N VAL A 194 22.15 9.45 1.76
CA VAL A 194 21.65 9.64 0.38
C VAL A 194 22.29 8.71 -0.65
N ALA A 195 23.53 8.28 -0.40
CA ALA A 195 24.26 7.28 -1.19
C ALA A 195 23.43 6.01 -1.43
N GLN A 196 22.60 5.58 -0.47
CA GLN A 196 21.73 4.41 -0.61
C GLN A 196 20.75 4.52 -1.78
N SER A 197 20.18 5.70 -2.01
CA SER A 197 19.29 5.91 -3.16
C SER A 197 20.06 6.16 -4.44
N ARG A 198 21.19 6.87 -4.38
CA ARG A 198 22.08 7.04 -5.54
C ARG A 198 22.57 5.68 -6.08
N ASP A 199 22.95 4.76 -5.20
CA ASP A 199 23.39 3.41 -5.56
C ASP A 199 22.27 2.62 -6.23
N MET A 200 21.03 2.70 -5.72
CA MET A 200 19.88 2.06 -6.35
C MET A 200 19.53 2.64 -7.72
N VAL A 201 19.55 3.96 -7.87
CA VAL A 201 19.31 4.64 -9.16
C VAL A 201 20.36 4.19 -10.18
N LYS A 202 21.65 4.24 -9.80
CA LYS A 202 22.75 3.80 -10.66
C LYS A 202 22.63 2.32 -11.05
N ALA A 203 22.26 1.45 -10.11
CA ALA A 203 22.08 0.02 -10.37
C ALA A 203 20.90 -0.23 -11.34
N LEU A 204 19.79 0.49 -11.20
CA LEU A 204 18.65 0.41 -12.12
C LEU A 204 19.03 0.84 -13.54
N GLU A 205 19.71 1.99 -13.67
CA GLU A 205 20.20 2.48 -14.96
C GLU A 205 21.17 1.47 -15.60
N LYS A 206 22.12 0.95 -14.82
CA LYS A 206 23.08 -0.09 -15.25
C LYS A 206 22.37 -1.37 -15.73
N ALA A 207 21.27 -1.74 -15.11
CA ALA A 207 20.48 -2.91 -15.50
C ALA A 207 19.61 -2.68 -16.75
N GLY A 208 19.53 -1.44 -17.25
CA GLY A 208 18.73 -1.03 -18.41
C GLY A 208 17.36 -0.42 -18.05
N GLY A 209 17.11 -0.14 -16.77
CA GLY A 209 15.91 0.56 -16.30
C GLY A 209 15.99 2.07 -16.49
N HIS A 210 14.85 2.75 -16.32
CA HIS A 210 14.73 4.20 -16.50
C HIS A 210 14.11 4.88 -15.27
N PRO A 211 14.77 4.85 -14.10
CA PRO A 211 14.25 5.47 -12.90
C PRO A 211 14.19 7.01 -13.05
N LYS A 212 13.21 7.62 -12.41
CA LYS A 212 13.26 9.05 -12.06
C LYS A 212 13.91 9.20 -10.70
N TYR A 213 14.72 10.24 -10.52
CA TYR A 213 15.34 10.58 -9.24
C TYR A 213 15.13 12.05 -8.91
N THR A 214 14.75 12.33 -7.67
CA THR A 214 14.64 13.69 -7.14
C THR A 214 15.38 13.76 -5.82
N GLU A 215 16.45 14.53 -5.81
CA GLU A 215 17.24 14.81 -4.62
C GLU A 215 16.93 16.22 -4.12
N TYR A 216 16.67 16.37 -2.82
CA TYR A 216 16.33 17.64 -2.19
C TYR A 216 17.56 18.23 -1.49
N PRO A 217 18.07 19.39 -1.94
CA PRO A 217 19.21 20.05 -1.30
C PRO A 217 18.85 20.58 0.10
N GLY A 218 19.71 20.33 1.08
CA GLY A 218 19.59 20.81 2.45
C GLY A 218 18.65 20.02 3.35
N VAL A 219 18.06 18.92 2.88
CA VAL A 219 17.06 18.10 3.58
C VAL A 219 17.67 16.85 4.18
#